data_AF-A0A2T6AID5-F1
#
_entry.id   AF-A0A2T6AID5-F1
#
_cell.length_a   1.000
_cell.length_b   1.000
_cell.length_c   1.000
_cell.angle_alpha   90.00
_cell.angle_beta   90.00
_cell.angle_gamma   90.00
#
_symmetry.space_group_name_H-M   'P 1'
#
loop_
_entity.id
_entity.type
_entity.pdbx_description
1 polymer ?
#
loop_
_entity_poly.entity_id
_entity_poly.type
_entity_poly.pdbx_seq_one_letter_code
_entity_poly.pdbx_strand_id
1 'polypeptide(L)'
;MYDGLVINHILMSVFSKRILIRSLFICANFKGLFSKIYNLFQRTRIRTVVKPEKQKNKLFINKTKPKTLLWLDDRLNPWDKRMDWLSYSPIGRNVDAVWVKNEFEFKNWILKNGLPDAICFDTDLGDSVNNGLACARWLVTYCKDQGLKPPIWSSQSTDPDEKAKIKRFLKQSYPLS
;
A
#
# COMPACT_ATOMS: atom_id res chain seq x y z
N MET A 1 -10.59 52.87 -18.14
CA MET A 1 -11.77 53.29 -17.34
C MET A 1 -12.22 52.07 -16.56
N TYR A 2 -11.94 52.06 -15.25
CA TYR A 2 -12.43 51.20 -14.13
C TYR A 2 -12.57 49.67 -14.37
N ASP A 3 -12.23 48.76 -13.46
CA ASP A 3 -11.38 48.64 -12.27
C ASP A 3 -11.66 47.22 -11.73
N GLY A 4 -10.69 46.57 -11.08
CA GLY A 4 -10.98 45.55 -10.05
C GLY A 4 -10.54 44.10 -10.28
N LEU A 5 -9.37 43.76 -9.73
CA LEU A 5 -8.94 42.56 -8.97
C LEU A 5 -9.75 41.25 -9.12
N VAL A 6 -9.15 40.06 -9.26
CA VAL A 6 -8.23 39.41 -8.29
C VAL A 6 -7.24 38.46 -8.98
N ILE A 7 -6.02 38.52 -8.46
CA ILE A 7 -4.76 37.87 -8.84
C ILE A 7 -4.71 36.40 -8.38
N ASN A 8 -4.15 35.49 -9.18
CA ASN A 8 -2.98 34.67 -8.80
C ASN A 8 -2.61 33.64 -9.89
N HIS A 9 -1.40 33.83 -10.43
CA HIS A 9 -0.64 32.83 -11.17
C HIS A 9 0.65 32.60 -10.38
N ILE A 10 1.24 31.39 -10.51
CA ILE A 10 2.62 30.98 -10.17
C ILE A 10 2.79 30.15 -8.87
N LEU A 11 2.97 28.83 -9.09
CA LEU A 11 4.16 28.03 -8.75
C LEU A 11 4.71 28.11 -7.31
N MET A 12 4.71 26.98 -6.60
CA MET A 12 5.89 26.34 -5.96
C MET A 12 5.51 25.34 -4.85
N SER A 13 6.30 24.27 -4.82
CA SER A 13 6.49 23.25 -3.80
C SER A 13 5.74 23.36 -2.46
N VAL A 14 5.00 22.30 -2.13
CA VAL A 14 4.49 22.06 -0.78
C VAL A 14 5.57 21.37 0.05
N PHE A 15 6.31 22.17 0.84
CA PHE A 15 6.94 21.73 2.07
C PHE A 15 6.36 22.60 3.20
N SER A 16 5.68 22.00 4.19
CA SER A 16 5.87 22.34 5.61
C SER A 16 5.01 21.47 6.54
N LYS A 17 5.68 20.67 7.37
CA LYS A 17 5.41 20.58 8.82
C LYS A 17 6.74 20.35 9.54
N ARG A 18 7.49 21.42 9.77
CA ARG A 18 8.47 21.50 10.88
C ARG A 18 8.39 22.88 11.51
N ILE A 19 7.93 22.89 12.76
CA ILE A 19 7.78 24.07 13.59
C ILE A 19 9.17 24.50 14.08
N LEU A 20 9.42 25.78 13.83
CA LEU A 20 10.35 26.74 14.41
C LEU A 20 10.80 26.46 15.86
N ILE A 21 12.10 26.50 16.13
CA ILE A 21 12.66 27.27 17.26
C ILE A 21 13.95 27.95 16.76
N ARG A 22 13.95 29.29 16.76
CA ARG A 22 15.11 30.14 16.48
C ARG A 22 15.50 30.84 17.79
N SER A 23 16.71 30.53 18.27
CA SER A 23 17.71 31.43 18.92
C SER A 23 17.27 32.52 19.92
N LEU A 24 17.83 32.52 21.13
CA LEU A 24 18.62 33.63 21.70
C LEU A 24 19.22 33.34 23.10
N PHE A 25 20.41 33.89 23.32
CA PHE A 25 21.07 34.29 24.59
C PHE A 25 22.17 33.43 25.27
N ILE A 26 23.39 33.99 25.17
CA ILE A 26 24.40 34.31 26.22
C ILE A 26 25.37 33.22 26.71
N CYS A 27 26.60 33.40 26.25
CA CYS A 27 27.89 33.46 26.96
C CYS A 27 28.17 32.67 28.26
N ALA A 28 29.43 32.21 28.31
CA ALA A 28 30.31 31.99 29.46
C ALA A 28 30.43 30.56 30.05
N ASN A 29 31.64 30.00 29.85
CA ASN A 29 32.41 29.17 30.77
C ASN A 29 31.68 28.17 31.68
N PHE A 30 31.60 26.90 31.28
CA PHE A 30 31.37 25.79 32.23
C PHE A 30 32.19 24.52 31.94
N LYS A 31 33.42 24.66 31.41
CA LYS A 31 34.36 23.52 31.28
C LYS A 31 34.88 22.97 32.62
N GLY A 32 34.52 23.58 33.76
CA GLY A 32 35.03 23.22 35.10
C GLY A 32 34.08 22.41 36.00
N LEU A 33 32.78 22.31 35.73
CA LEU A 33 31.83 21.70 36.68
C LEU A 33 31.55 20.22 36.42
N PHE A 34 31.67 19.75 35.18
CA PHE A 34 31.39 18.36 34.83
C PHE A 34 32.46 17.36 35.31
N SER A 35 33.70 17.82 35.55
CA SER A 35 34.79 16.96 36.08
C SER A 35 34.56 16.51 37.54
N LYS A 36 33.94 17.37 38.35
CA LYS A 36 33.74 17.11 39.79
C LYS A 36 32.58 16.16 40.07
N ILE A 37 31.53 16.19 39.23
CA ILE A 37 30.35 15.32 39.36
C ILE A 37 30.68 13.89 38.89
N TYR A 38 31.52 13.75 37.87
CA TYR A 38 31.88 12.44 37.32
C TYR A 38 32.64 11.56 38.32
N ASN A 39 33.48 12.17 39.17
CA ASN A 39 34.22 11.44 40.21
C ASN A 39 33.41 11.16 41.48
N LEU A 40 32.26 11.83 41.65
CA LEU A 40 31.35 11.60 42.79
C LEU A 40 30.37 10.45 42.53
N PHE A 41 30.13 10.09 41.26
CA PHE A 41 29.13 9.09 40.86
C PHE A 41 29.66 7.65 40.80
N GLN A 42 30.97 7.42 40.94
CA GLN A 42 31.58 6.07 40.85
C GLN A 42 31.71 5.35 42.20
N ARG A 43 31.06 5.83 43.26
CA ARG A 43 31.20 5.27 44.62
C ARG A 43 29.87 4.96 45.31
N THR A 44 29.02 4.20 44.64
CA THR A 44 27.97 3.42 45.31
C THR A 44 27.78 2.08 44.61
N ARG A 45 28.50 1.08 45.11
CA ARG A 45 28.28 -0.35 44.84
C ARG A 45 26.96 -0.74 45.48
N ILE A 46 25.90 -0.90 44.69
CA ILE A 46 24.69 -1.61 45.12
C ILE A 46 24.65 -2.92 44.35
N ARG A 47 24.90 -4.03 45.05
CA ARG A 47 24.69 -5.38 44.55
C ARG A 47 23.20 -5.69 44.68
N THR A 48 22.44 -5.48 43.60
CA THR A 48 21.12 -6.10 43.47
C THR A 48 21.28 -7.46 42.80
N VAL A 49 20.99 -8.53 43.55
CA VAL A 49 20.85 -9.87 43.00
C VAL A 49 19.54 -9.90 42.21
N VAL A 50 19.62 -9.66 40.91
CA VAL A 50 18.48 -9.82 40.00
C VAL A 50 18.36 -11.29 39.62
N LYS A 51 17.24 -11.91 40.01
CA LYS A 51 16.84 -13.27 39.61
C LYS A 51 16.67 -13.30 38.08
N PRO A 52 17.17 -14.32 37.35
CA PRO A 52 17.12 -14.32 35.90
C PRO A 52 15.66 -14.40 35.43
N GLU A 53 15.15 -13.28 34.94
CA GLU A 53 13.89 -13.22 34.23
C GLU A 53 14.08 -13.95 32.90
N LYS A 54 13.34 -15.04 32.72
CA LYS A 54 13.31 -15.79 31.46
C LYS A 54 12.99 -14.81 30.35
N GLN A 55 13.96 -14.53 29.48
CA GLN A 55 13.76 -13.74 28.28
C GLN A 55 12.67 -14.42 27.46
N LYS A 56 11.45 -13.92 27.58
CA LYS A 56 10.44 -14.11 26.54
C LYS A 56 10.98 -13.33 25.36
N ASN A 57 11.64 -14.05 24.45
CA ASN A 57 11.92 -13.57 23.11
C ASN A 57 10.60 -13.08 22.53
N LYS A 58 10.33 -11.78 22.67
CA LYS A 58 9.32 -11.07 21.91
C LYS A 58 9.86 -11.13 20.49
N LEU A 59 9.51 -12.20 19.79
CA LEU A 59 9.69 -12.32 18.36
C LEU A 59 8.98 -11.09 17.79
N PHE A 60 9.74 -10.04 17.51
CA PHE A 60 9.28 -8.92 16.71
C PHE A 60 9.06 -9.51 15.33
N ILE A 61 7.88 -10.12 15.15
CA ILE A 61 7.38 -10.41 13.82
C ILE A 61 7.26 -9.03 13.21
N ASN A 62 8.22 -8.69 12.34
CA ASN A 62 8.06 -7.61 11.38
C ASN A 62 6.81 -7.96 10.60
N LYS A 63 5.63 -7.51 11.07
CA LYS A 63 4.38 -7.68 10.36
C LYS A 63 4.53 -6.86 9.08
N THR A 64 4.92 -7.54 8.02
CA THR A 64 4.88 -6.98 6.68
C THR A 64 3.45 -6.52 6.45
N LYS A 65 3.31 -5.30 5.93
CA LYS A 65 1.99 -4.78 5.55
C LYS A 65 1.31 -5.83 4.65
N PRO A 66 0.01 -6.11 4.84
CA PRO A 66 -0.70 -7.03 3.96
C PRO A 66 -0.61 -6.53 2.51
N LYS A 67 -0.49 -7.49 1.59
CA LYS A 67 -0.45 -7.21 0.14
C LYS A 67 -1.83 -6.79 -0.34
N THR A 68 -1.89 -5.87 -1.28
CA THR A 68 -3.16 -5.36 -1.81
C THR A 68 -3.69 -6.27 -2.92
N LEU A 69 -4.94 -6.73 -2.77
CA LEU A 69 -5.67 -7.48 -3.78
C LEU A 69 -6.79 -6.61 -4.33
N LEU A 70 -6.77 -6.29 -5.62
CA LEU A 70 -7.91 -5.65 -6.27
C LEU A 70 -8.88 -6.73 -6.76
N TRP A 71 -10.07 -6.76 -6.19
CA TRP A 71 -11.12 -7.74 -6.47
C TRP A 71 -12.15 -7.10 -7.38
N LEU A 72 -12.16 -7.46 -8.67
CA LEU A 72 -13.09 -6.94 -9.67
C LEU A 72 -14.25 -7.90 -9.83
N ASP A 73 -15.42 -7.52 -9.31
CA ASP A 73 -16.63 -8.35 -9.35
C ASP A 73 -17.86 -7.50 -9.04
N ASP A 74 -18.93 -7.60 -9.81
CA ASP A 74 -20.15 -6.82 -9.58
C ASP A 74 -21.03 -7.41 -8.46
N ARG A 75 -20.90 -8.71 -8.18
CA ARG A 75 -21.81 -9.48 -7.32
C ARG A 75 -21.12 -10.14 -6.13
N LEU A 76 -19.95 -10.73 -6.32
CA LEU A 76 -19.27 -11.55 -5.31
C LEU A 76 -18.39 -10.69 -4.41
N ASN A 77 -18.88 -10.45 -3.19
CA ASN A 77 -18.11 -9.77 -2.15
C ASN A 77 -17.00 -10.71 -1.61
N PRO A 78 -15.72 -10.33 -1.66
CA PRO A 78 -14.63 -11.16 -1.12
C PRO A 78 -14.76 -11.43 0.39
N TRP A 79 -15.55 -10.63 1.10
CA TRP A 79 -15.78 -10.73 2.55
C TRP A 79 -17.10 -11.43 2.93
N ASP A 80 -17.83 -12.00 1.96
CA ASP A 80 -19.03 -12.77 2.26
C ASP A 80 -18.70 -13.97 3.17
N LYS A 81 -19.45 -14.16 4.25
CA LYS A 81 -19.22 -15.24 5.23
C LYS A 81 -19.75 -16.59 4.78
N ARG A 82 -20.57 -16.62 3.72
CA ARG A 82 -21.20 -17.85 3.21
C ARG A 82 -20.21 -18.73 2.45
N MET A 83 -19.18 -18.14 1.86
CA MET A 83 -18.16 -18.85 1.08
C MET A 83 -16.79 -18.17 1.22
N ASP A 84 -15.71 -18.97 1.18
CA ASP A 84 -14.34 -18.46 1.19
C ASP A 84 -13.91 -17.99 -0.20
N TRP A 85 -14.44 -16.84 -0.64
CA TRP A 85 -14.10 -16.24 -1.94
C TRP A 85 -12.62 -15.88 -2.04
N LEU A 86 -11.96 -15.51 -0.94
CA LEU A 86 -10.53 -15.21 -0.92
C LEU A 86 -9.65 -16.43 -1.26
N SER A 87 -10.20 -17.65 -1.35
CA SER A 87 -9.52 -18.81 -1.91
C SER A 87 -9.08 -18.63 -3.37
N TYR A 88 -9.73 -17.74 -4.14
CA TYR A 88 -9.34 -17.41 -5.52
C TYR A 88 -8.17 -16.43 -5.62
N SER A 89 -7.79 -15.79 -4.51
CA SER A 89 -6.66 -14.86 -4.47
C SER A 89 -5.36 -15.56 -4.90
N PRO A 90 -4.63 -15.02 -5.89
CA PRO A 90 -3.36 -15.63 -6.33
C PRO A 90 -2.20 -15.37 -5.36
N ILE A 91 -2.42 -14.57 -4.31
CA ILE A 91 -1.40 -14.19 -3.32
C ILE A 91 -1.78 -14.61 -1.89
N GLY A 92 -2.75 -15.51 -1.77
CA GLY A 92 -3.24 -16.04 -0.50
C GLY A 92 -4.29 -15.15 0.19
N ARG A 93 -4.66 -15.52 1.43
CA ARG A 93 -5.78 -14.92 2.17
C ARG A 93 -5.42 -13.70 3.01
N ASN A 94 -4.14 -13.55 3.38
CA ASN A 94 -3.67 -12.41 4.17
C ASN A 94 -3.42 -11.19 3.26
N VAL A 95 -4.51 -10.61 2.78
CA VAL A 95 -4.52 -9.50 1.83
C VAL A 95 -5.39 -8.36 2.34
N ASP A 96 -5.06 -7.16 1.89
CA ASP A 96 -5.94 -6.01 1.94
C ASP A 96 -6.77 -6.01 0.65
N ALA A 97 -7.94 -6.67 0.68
CA ALA A 97 -8.79 -6.81 -0.50
C ALA A 97 -9.67 -5.57 -0.71
N VAL A 98 -9.49 -4.91 -1.85
CA VAL A 98 -10.33 -3.80 -2.30
C VAL A 98 -11.32 -4.31 -3.34
N TRP A 99 -12.60 -4.20 -3.04
CA TRP A 99 -13.67 -4.63 -3.93
C TRP A 99 -14.11 -3.48 -4.85
N VAL A 100 -14.00 -3.68 -6.17
CA VAL A 100 -14.46 -2.77 -7.22
C VAL A 100 -15.46 -3.49 -8.11
N LYS A 101 -16.51 -2.79 -8.53
CA LYS A 101 -17.70 -3.44 -9.14
C LYS A 101 -17.80 -3.33 -10.64
N ASN A 102 -17.06 -2.42 -11.25
CA ASN A 102 -17.18 -2.10 -12.66
C ASN A 102 -15.85 -1.54 -13.20
N GLU A 103 -15.80 -1.39 -14.52
CA GLU A 103 -14.62 -0.88 -15.22
C GLU A 103 -14.18 0.51 -14.73
N PHE A 104 -15.14 1.40 -14.44
CA PHE A 104 -14.84 2.76 -13.97
C PHE A 104 -14.13 2.74 -12.61
N GLU A 105 -14.67 2.00 -11.64
CA GLU A 105 -14.04 1.84 -10.33
C GLU A 105 -12.66 1.18 -10.43
N PHE A 106 -12.53 0.15 -11.27
CA PHE A 106 -11.26 -0.54 -11.51
C PHE A 106 -10.17 0.41 -12.03
N LYS A 107 -10.47 1.14 -13.11
CA LYS A 107 -9.54 2.09 -13.73
C LYS A 107 -9.18 3.21 -12.75
N ASN A 108 -10.18 3.82 -12.11
CA ASN A 108 -9.94 4.92 -11.19
C ASN A 108 -9.13 4.51 -9.97
N TRP A 109 -9.36 3.31 -9.45
CA TRP A 109 -8.56 2.81 -8.34
C TRP A 109 -7.09 2.68 -8.74
N ILE A 110 -6.79 2.09 -9.91
CA ILE A 110 -5.41 1.93 -10.39
C ILE A 110 -4.77 3.28 -10.70
N LEU A 111 -5.48 4.19 -11.36
CA LEU A 111 -4.95 5.53 -11.67
C LEU A 111 -4.63 6.33 -10.40
N LYS A 112 -5.41 6.15 -9.33
CA LYS A 112 -5.22 6.85 -8.05
C LYS A 112 -4.16 6.20 -7.16
N ASN A 113 -4.08 4.88 -7.12
CA ASN A 113 -3.29 4.14 -6.12
C ASN A 113 -2.07 3.42 -6.71
N GLY A 114 -1.93 3.39 -8.04
CA GLY A 114 -0.95 2.56 -8.75
C GLY A 114 -1.41 1.10 -8.88
N LEU A 115 -0.49 0.25 -9.32
CA LEU A 115 -0.76 -1.17 -9.49
C LEU A 115 -0.87 -1.89 -8.12
N PRO A 116 -1.87 -2.76 -7.92
CA PRO A 116 -1.94 -3.62 -6.73
C PRO A 116 -0.89 -4.75 -6.81
N ASP A 117 -0.67 -5.47 -5.70
CA ASP A 117 0.15 -6.68 -5.71
C ASP A 117 -0.50 -7.80 -6.55
N ALA A 118 -1.83 -7.88 -6.51
CA ALA A 118 -2.60 -8.82 -7.31
C ALA A 118 -3.99 -8.31 -7.72
N ILE A 119 -4.56 -8.96 -8.73
CA ILE A 119 -5.93 -8.72 -9.22
C ILE A 119 -6.68 -10.06 -9.33
N CYS A 120 -7.94 -10.09 -8.88
CA CYS A 120 -8.86 -11.19 -9.14
C CYS A 120 -9.98 -10.70 -10.05
N PHE A 121 -10.10 -11.29 -11.25
CA PHE A 121 -11.06 -10.89 -12.27
C PHE A 121 -12.31 -11.76 -12.27
N ASP A 122 -13.48 -11.13 -12.16
CA ASP A 122 -14.69 -11.67 -12.77
C ASP A 122 -14.81 -11.18 -14.21
N THR A 123 -15.29 -12.05 -15.09
CA THR A 123 -15.43 -11.75 -16.51
C THR A 123 -16.74 -11.05 -16.80
N ASP A 124 -17.82 -11.41 -16.12
CA ASP A 124 -19.18 -10.92 -16.36
C ASP A 124 -19.60 -9.89 -15.31
N LEU A 125 -19.41 -8.61 -15.65
CA LEU A 125 -19.79 -7.47 -14.81
C LEU A 125 -21.21 -6.95 -15.13
N GLY A 126 -22.06 -7.76 -15.77
CA GLY A 126 -23.42 -7.39 -16.15
C GLY A 126 -23.54 -6.41 -17.33
N ASP A 127 -22.42 -6.03 -17.95
CA ASP A 127 -22.33 -5.20 -19.16
C ASP A 127 -21.53 -5.96 -20.23
N SER A 128 -22.08 -6.10 -21.44
CA SER A 128 -21.43 -6.84 -22.53
C SER A 128 -20.20 -6.11 -23.10
N VAL A 129 -20.13 -4.79 -22.94
CA VAL A 129 -19.03 -3.94 -23.44
C VAL A 129 -17.99 -3.73 -22.34
N ASN A 130 -18.42 -3.31 -21.14
CA ASN A 130 -17.54 -2.96 -20.03
C ASN A 130 -17.38 -4.11 -19.04
N ASN A 131 -16.83 -5.22 -19.53
CA ASN A 131 -16.68 -6.45 -18.77
C ASN A 131 -15.25 -6.67 -18.24
N GLY A 132 -15.03 -7.78 -17.54
CA GLY A 132 -13.72 -8.11 -16.96
C GLY A 132 -12.60 -8.25 -18.01
N LEU A 133 -12.92 -8.72 -19.21
CA LEU A 133 -11.96 -8.82 -20.31
C LEU A 133 -11.57 -7.44 -20.84
N ALA A 134 -12.49 -6.47 -20.89
CA ALA A 134 -12.17 -5.08 -21.20
C ALA A 134 -11.22 -4.48 -20.14
N CYS A 135 -11.46 -4.73 -18.85
CA CYS A 135 -10.57 -4.32 -17.77
C CYS A 135 -9.17 -4.92 -17.90
N ALA A 136 -9.08 -6.22 -18.22
CA ALA A 136 -7.81 -6.90 -18.46
C ALA A 136 -7.05 -6.30 -19.66
N ARG A 137 -7.74 -6.00 -20.76
CA ARG A 137 -7.16 -5.35 -21.95
C ARG A 137 -6.61 -3.99 -21.62
N TRP A 138 -7.40 -3.16 -20.94
CA TRP A 138 -6.97 -1.84 -20.50
C TRP A 138 -5.74 -1.93 -19.58
N LEU A 139 -5.72 -2.85 -18.62
CA LEU A 139 -4.59 -3.05 -17.71
C LEU A 139 -3.30 -3.38 -18.47
N VAL A 140 -3.37 -4.24 -19.49
CA VAL A 140 -2.20 -4.62 -20.31
C VAL A 140 -1.67 -3.40 -21.06
N THR A 141 -2.55 -2.64 -21.70
CA THR A 141 -2.16 -1.40 -22.39
C THR A 141 -1.52 -0.42 -21.40
N TYR A 142 -2.18 -0.16 -20.26
CA TYR A 142 -1.67 0.71 -19.21
C TYR A 142 -0.28 0.28 -18.73
N CYS A 143 -0.09 -1.00 -18.41
CA CYS A 143 1.21 -1.50 -17.95
C CYS A 143 2.29 -1.36 -19.03
N LYS A 144 1.97 -1.64 -20.30
CA LYS A 144 2.93 -1.49 -21.41
C LYS A 144 3.32 -0.04 -21.63
N ASP A 145 2.34 0.86 -21.68
CA ASP A 145 2.57 2.30 -21.90
C ASP A 145 3.41 2.93 -20.77
N GLN A 146 3.27 2.42 -19.55
CA GLN A 146 4.03 2.87 -18.38
C GLN A 146 5.33 2.09 -18.14
N GLY A 147 5.65 1.09 -18.96
CA GLY A 147 6.83 0.22 -18.75
C GLY A 147 6.78 -0.59 -17.44
N LEU A 148 5.57 -0.91 -16.96
CA LEU A 148 5.33 -1.62 -15.70
C LEU A 148 5.12 -3.13 -15.93
N LYS A 149 5.54 -3.92 -14.94
CA LYS A 149 5.17 -5.33 -14.85
C LYS A 149 3.73 -5.45 -14.34
N PRO A 150 2.87 -6.27 -14.95
CA PRO A 150 1.50 -6.44 -14.49
C PRO A 150 1.45 -7.11 -13.10
N PRO A 151 0.39 -6.86 -12.32
CA PRO A 151 0.12 -7.59 -11.08
C PRO A 151 -0.03 -9.10 -11.31
N ILE A 152 0.18 -9.87 -10.24
CA ILE A 152 -0.20 -11.29 -10.25
C ILE A 152 -1.72 -11.37 -10.39
N TRP A 153 -2.24 -12.30 -11.18
CA TRP A 153 -3.68 -12.37 -11.43
C TRP A 153 -4.26 -13.76 -11.26
N SER A 154 -5.55 -13.79 -10.95
CA SER A 154 -6.42 -14.96 -10.94
C SER A 154 -7.80 -14.57 -11.49
N SER A 155 -8.71 -15.52 -11.59
CA SER A 155 -10.10 -15.25 -11.91
C SER A 155 -11.03 -16.10 -11.06
N GLN A 156 -12.00 -15.44 -10.44
CA GLN A 156 -13.08 -16.04 -9.66
C GLN A 156 -14.35 -16.28 -10.50
N SER A 157 -14.34 -15.91 -11.78
CA SER A 157 -15.47 -16.09 -12.69
C SER A 157 -15.94 -17.55 -12.69
N THR A 158 -17.26 -17.73 -12.62
CA THR A 158 -17.90 -19.04 -12.51
C THR A 158 -18.06 -19.72 -13.86
N ASP A 159 -18.08 -18.96 -14.96
CA ASP A 159 -18.13 -19.50 -16.31
C ASP A 159 -16.71 -19.95 -16.76
N PRO A 160 -16.52 -21.24 -17.07
CA PRO A 160 -15.21 -21.77 -17.43
C PRO A 160 -14.69 -21.24 -18.77
N ASP A 161 -15.56 -20.95 -19.74
CA ASP A 161 -15.19 -20.44 -21.06
C ASP A 161 -14.77 -18.98 -20.96
N GLU A 162 -15.50 -18.18 -20.19
CA GLU A 162 -15.16 -16.79 -19.93
C GLU A 162 -13.86 -16.64 -19.14
N LYS A 163 -13.70 -17.46 -18.09
CA LYS A 163 -12.45 -17.58 -17.34
C LYS A 163 -11.28 -17.96 -18.25
N ALA A 164 -11.49 -18.85 -19.21
CA ALA A 164 -10.48 -19.24 -20.19
C ALA A 164 -10.09 -18.09 -21.12
N LYS A 165 -11.03 -17.21 -21.51
CA LYS A 165 -10.75 -16.03 -22.35
C LYS A 165 -9.78 -15.07 -21.67
N ILE A 166 -10.05 -14.66 -20.41
CA ILE A 166 -9.14 -13.79 -19.65
C ILE A 166 -7.78 -14.48 -19.45
N LYS A 167 -7.80 -15.76 -19.06
CA LYS A 167 -6.57 -16.53 -18.82
C LYS A 167 -5.69 -16.60 -20.07
N ARG A 168 -6.28 -16.88 -21.23
CA ARG A 168 -5.57 -16.94 -22.52
C ARG A 168 -5.00 -15.57 -22.88
N PHE A 169 -5.80 -14.51 -22.76
CA PHE A 169 -5.39 -13.15 -23.11
C PHE A 169 -4.22 -12.65 -22.24
N LEU A 170 -4.29 -12.82 -20.92
CA LEU A 170 -3.23 -12.35 -20.01
C LEU A 170 -1.93 -13.14 -20.18
N LYS A 171 -2.01 -14.47 -20.41
CA LYS A 171 -0.83 -15.30 -20.71
C LYS A 171 -0.16 -14.94 -22.04
N GLN A 172 -0.95 -14.63 -23.07
CA GLN A 172 -0.41 -14.19 -24.36
C GLN A 172 0.21 -12.79 -24.26
N SER A 173 -0.37 -11.92 -23.44
CA SER A 173 0.12 -10.54 -23.26
C SER A 173 1.41 -10.47 -22.45
N TYR A 174 1.60 -11.41 -21.53
CA TYR A 174 2.78 -11.54 -20.66
C TYR A 174 3.18 -13.01 -20.55
N PRO A 175 3.87 -13.55 -21.58
CA PRO A 175 4.42 -14.90 -21.47
C PRO A 175 5.34 -14.95 -20.25
N LEU A 176 5.17 -15.98 -19.42
CA LEU A 176 6.09 -16.25 -18.32
C LEU A 176 7.48 -16.45 -18.94
N SER A 177 8.41 -15.54 -18.64
CA SER A 177 9.83 -15.63 -18.98
C SER A 177 10.49 -16.81 -18.28
#